data_AF-A0A4R4LPA5-F1
#
_entry.id   AF-A0A4R4LPA5-F1
#
_cell.length_a   1.000
_cell.length_b   1.000
_cell.length_c   1.000
_cell.angle_alpha   90.00
_cell.angle_beta   90.00
_cell.angle_gamma   90.00
#
_symmetry.space_group_name_H-M   'P 1'
#
loop_
_entity.id
_entity.type
_entity.pdbx_description
1 polymer ?
#
loop_
_entity_poly.entity_id
_entity_poly.type
_entity_poly.pdbx_seq_one_letter_code
_entity_poly.pdbx_strand_id
1 'polypeptide(L)'
;MNTEPRAAPPSGRPDPAIPRWATKPVRRLTAGELAEALTYLERHHPDDDVLGRALAGEFARRTAASEFAHRTATTTDRPAPPCPS
;
A
#
# COMPACT_ATOMS: atom_id res chain seq x y z
N MET A 1 14.44 -43.10 38.47
CA MET A 1 15.04 -42.23 37.44
C MET A 1 14.02 -42.14 36.30
N ASN A 2 13.22 -41.08 36.25
CA ASN A 2 12.24 -40.87 35.17
C ASN A 2 12.68 -39.64 34.39
N THR A 3 13.16 -39.83 33.16
CA THR A 3 13.51 -38.74 32.25
C THR A 3 12.34 -38.55 31.31
N GLU A 4 11.46 -37.60 31.62
CA GLU A 4 10.48 -37.12 30.64
C GLU A 4 11.23 -36.39 29.51
N PRO A 5 10.83 -36.56 28.24
CA PRO A 5 11.39 -35.77 27.15
C PRO A 5 10.90 -34.34 27.33
N ARG A 6 11.78 -33.47 27.79
CA ARG A 6 11.58 -32.02 27.80
C ARG A 6 11.19 -31.60 26.39
N ALA A 7 9.90 -31.30 26.18
CA ALA A 7 9.43 -30.66 24.97
C ALA A 7 10.27 -29.40 24.73
N ALA A 8 10.97 -29.38 23.60
CA ALA A 8 11.70 -28.20 23.16
C ALA A 8 10.71 -27.03 23.09
N PRO A 9 11.08 -25.82 23.54
CA PRO A 9 10.23 -24.65 23.34
C PRO A 9 9.96 -24.55 21.83
N PRO A 10 8.74 -24.16 21.42
CA PRO A 10 8.47 -23.93 20.01
C PRO A 10 9.55 -22.97 19.52
N SER A 11 10.30 -23.39 18.51
CA SER A 11 11.28 -22.54 17.85
C SER A 11 10.50 -21.31 17.42
N GLY A 12 10.62 -20.24 18.21
CA GLY A 12 9.90 -19.00 18.02
C GLY A 12 10.41 -18.41 16.73
N ARG A 13 9.80 -18.82 15.63
CA ARG A 13 9.84 -18.08 14.39
C ARG A 13 9.44 -16.66 14.81
N PRO A 14 10.31 -15.65 14.64
CA PRO A 14 9.90 -14.30 14.95
C PRO A 14 8.62 -14.09 14.15
N ASP A 15 7.53 -13.81 14.87
CA ASP A 15 6.28 -13.39 14.27
C ASP A 15 6.67 -12.34 13.24
N PRO A 16 6.42 -12.53 11.93
CA PRO A 16 6.85 -11.57 10.93
C PRO A 16 6.25 -10.24 11.35
N ALA A 17 7.13 -9.35 11.85
CA ALA A 17 6.71 -8.16 12.56
C ALA A 17 5.65 -7.47 11.72
N ILE A 18 4.44 -7.35 12.27
CA ILE A 18 3.26 -6.87 11.54
C ILE A 18 3.69 -5.63 10.76
N PRO A 19 3.54 -5.63 9.41
CA PRO A 19 4.03 -4.53 8.60
C PRO A 19 3.47 -3.21 9.12
N ARG A 20 4.31 -2.17 9.17
CA ARG A 20 3.90 -0.88 9.78
C ARG A 20 2.63 -0.30 9.13
N TRP A 21 2.45 -0.53 7.84
CA TRP A 21 1.25 -0.13 7.10
C TRP A 21 -0.01 -0.87 7.59
N ALA A 22 0.09 -2.12 8.05
CA ALA A 22 -1.06 -2.94 8.47
C ALA A 22 -1.71 -2.43 9.77
N THR A 23 -1.03 -1.55 10.51
CA THR A 23 -1.61 -0.87 11.69
C THR A 23 -2.44 0.37 11.33
N LYS A 24 -2.46 0.78 10.06
CA LYS A 24 -3.10 2.00 9.58
C LYS A 24 -4.39 1.67 8.82
N PRO A 25 -5.44 2.49 8.94
CA PRO A 25 -6.58 2.36 8.04
C PRO A 25 -6.16 2.71 6.61
N VAL A 26 -6.71 2.02 5.61
CA VAL A 26 -6.36 2.17 4.18
C VAL A 26 -6.31 3.63 3.71
N ARG A 27 -7.28 4.45 4.16
CA ARG A 27 -7.35 5.89 3.86
C ARG A 27 -6.15 6.72 4.36
N ARG A 28 -5.32 6.19 5.26
CA ARG A 28 -4.13 6.84 5.82
C ARG A 28 -2.81 6.27 5.27
N LEU A 29 -2.86 5.28 4.39
CA LEU A 29 -1.67 4.74 3.75
C LEU A 29 -1.11 5.74 2.75
N THR A 30 0.20 5.88 2.68
CA THR A 30 0.85 6.60 1.57
C THR A 30 0.83 5.77 0.28
N ALA A 31 1.17 6.37 -0.87
CA ALA A 31 1.27 5.64 -2.13
C ALA A 31 2.33 4.51 -2.07
N GLY A 32 3.46 4.77 -1.39
CA GLY A 32 4.49 3.75 -1.17
C GLY A 32 4.02 2.61 -0.29
N GLU A 33 3.28 2.90 0.79
CA GLU A 33 2.72 1.88 1.67
C GLU A 33 1.60 1.06 0.99
N LEU A 34 0.83 1.67 0.09
CA LEU A 34 -0.15 0.93 -0.72
C LEU A 34 0.53 -0.07 -1.65
N ALA A 35 1.64 0.33 -2.30
CA ALA A 35 2.42 -0.56 -3.16
C ALA A 35 3.09 -1.69 -2.34
N GLU A 36 3.64 -1.36 -1.17
CA GLU A 36 4.22 -2.35 -0.25
C GLU A 36 3.17 -3.35 0.23
N ALA A 37 1.96 -2.88 0.55
CA ALA A 37 0.85 -3.72 0.98
C ALA A 37 0.41 -4.69 -0.13
N LEU A 38 0.27 -4.23 -1.37
CA LEU A 38 -0.05 -5.10 -2.51
C LEU A 38 1.01 -6.18 -2.72
N THR A 39 2.29 -5.78 -2.71
CA THR A 39 3.40 -6.73 -2.86
C THR A 39 3.47 -7.73 -1.70
N TYR A 40 3.07 -7.32 -0.50
CA TYR A 40 2.96 -8.21 0.66
C TYR A 40 1.84 -9.23 0.47
N LEU A 41 0.65 -8.80 0.04
CA LEU A 41 -0.48 -9.70 -0.19
C LEU A 41 -0.17 -10.74 -1.27
N GLU A 42 0.43 -10.34 -2.39
CA GLU A 42 0.83 -11.27 -3.45
C GLU A 42 1.77 -12.38 -2.94
N ARG A 43 2.63 -12.08 -1.95
CA ARG A 43 3.60 -13.03 -1.40
C ARG A 43 3.09 -13.86 -0.23
N HIS A 44 2.17 -13.33 0.57
CA HIS A 44 1.80 -13.90 1.86
C HIS A 44 0.32 -14.28 1.97
N HIS A 45 -0.56 -13.61 1.23
CA HIS A 45 -2.01 -13.83 1.27
C HIS A 45 -2.63 -13.65 -0.13
N PRO A 46 -2.22 -14.48 -1.13
CA PRO A 46 -2.73 -14.35 -2.49
C PRO A 46 -4.23 -14.59 -2.59
N ASP A 47 -4.82 -15.28 -1.60
CA ASP A 47 -6.25 -15.59 -1.54
C ASP A 47 -7.10 -14.42 -0.97
N ASP A 48 -6.49 -13.37 -0.41
CA ASP A 48 -7.22 -12.21 0.13
C ASP A 48 -7.52 -11.16 -0.96
N ASP A 49 -8.35 -11.58 -1.91
CA ASP A 49 -8.79 -10.76 -3.05
C ASP A 49 -9.54 -9.49 -2.62
N VAL A 50 -10.27 -9.56 -1.51
CA VAL A 50 -11.08 -8.43 -1.03
C VAL A 50 -10.16 -7.30 -0.56
N LEU A 51 -9.16 -7.62 0.26
CA LEU A 51 -8.19 -6.63 0.71
C LEU A 51 -7.31 -6.15 -0.45
N GLY A 52 -6.88 -7.06 -1.33
CA GLY A 52 -6.10 -6.72 -2.53
C GLY A 52 -6.82 -5.73 -3.43
N ARG A 53 -8.11 -5.96 -3.75
CA ARG A 53 -8.92 -5.05 -4.57
C ARG A 53 -9.16 -3.71 -3.87
N ALA A 54 -9.37 -3.70 -2.56
CA ALA A 54 -9.56 -2.45 -1.81
C ALA A 54 -8.31 -1.56 -1.87
N LEU A 55 -7.13 -2.14 -1.69
CA LEU A 55 -5.85 -1.43 -1.80
C LEU A 55 -5.59 -0.94 -3.22
N ALA A 56 -5.80 -1.78 -4.23
CA ALA A 56 -5.64 -1.40 -5.63
C ALA A 56 -6.59 -0.26 -6.04
N GLY A 57 -7.84 -0.31 -5.59
CA GLY A 57 -8.83 0.76 -5.84
C GLY A 57 -8.44 2.09 -5.19
N GLU A 58 -7.92 2.07 -3.97
CA GLU A 58 -7.42 3.29 -3.31
C GLU A 58 -6.18 3.85 -4.02
N PHE A 59 -5.25 2.99 -4.42
CA PHE A 59 -4.07 3.39 -5.18
C PHE A 59 -4.47 4.06 -6.50
N ALA A 60 -5.39 3.45 -7.26
CA ALA A 60 -5.89 4.00 -8.52
C ALA A 60 -6.56 5.38 -8.32
N ARG A 61 -7.39 5.55 -7.29
CA ARG A 61 -8.04 6.84 -6.98
C ARG A 61 -7.02 7.93 -6.69
N ARG A 62 -5.97 7.64 -5.91
CA ARG A 62 -4.94 8.63 -5.55
C ARG A 62 -4.07 9.00 -6.73
N THR A 63 -3.67 8.02 -7.53
CA THR A 63 -2.94 8.28 -8.77
C THR A 63 -3.77 9.16 -9.70
N ALA A 64 -5.06 8.85 -9.89
CA ALA A 64 -5.95 9.68 -10.70
C ALA A 64 -6.09 11.11 -10.14
N ALA A 65 -6.23 11.27 -8.83
CA ALA A 65 -6.32 12.59 -8.20
C ALA A 65 -5.03 13.41 -8.38
N SER A 66 -3.86 12.78 -8.20
CA SER A 66 -2.56 13.43 -8.42
C SER A 66 -2.36 13.84 -9.88
N GLU A 67 -2.70 12.96 -10.82
CA GLU A 67 -2.62 13.24 -12.26
C GLU A 67 -3.57 14.38 -12.68
N PHE A 68 -4.80 14.38 -12.14
CA PHE A 68 -5.75 15.46 -12.38
C PHE A 68 -5.21 16.80 -11.87
N ALA A 69 -4.72 16.83 -10.62
CA ALA A 69 -4.12 18.02 -10.03
C ALA A 69 -2.93 18.53 -10.87
N HIS A 70 -2.05 17.63 -11.32
CA HIS A 70 -0.92 17.96 -12.17
C HIS A 70 -1.35 18.60 -13.51
N ARG A 71 -2.36 18.04 -14.18
CA ARG A 71 -2.91 18.60 -15.43
C ARG A 71 -3.56 19.97 -15.25
N THR A 72 -4.27 20.17 -14.12
CA THR A 72 -4.86 21.49 -13.84
C THR A 72 -3.80 22.54 -13.55
N ALA A 73 -2.70 22.18 -12.88
CA ALA A 73 -1.59 23.09 -12.60
C ALA A 73 -0.84 23.51 -13.88
N THR A 74 -0.62 22.59 -14.82
CA THR A 74 0.05 22.90 -16.10
C THR A 74 -0.83 23.66 -17.09
N THR A 75 -2.15 23.55 -16.97
CA THR A 75 -3.09 24.32 -17.81
C THR A 75 -3.12 25.80 -17.43
N THR A 76 -2.98 26.13 -16.14
CA THR A 76 -2.91 27.51 -15.66
C THR A 76 -1.62 28.24 -16.07
N ASP A 77 -0.54 27.50 -16.31
CA ASP A 77 0.77 28.06 -16.71
C ASP A 77 0.87 28.42 -18.20
N ARG A 78 -0.15 28.11 -19.03
CA ARG A 78 -0.09 28.43 -20.46
C ARG A 78 -0.29 29.94 -20.70
N PRO A 79 0.71 30.68 -21.21
CA PRO A 79 0.53 32.09 -21.52
C PRO A 79 -0.58 32.25 -22.56
N ALA A 80 -1.44 33.25 -22.35
CA ALA A 80 -2.52 33.58 -23.28
C ALA A 80 -1.94 33.83 -24.69
N PRO A 81 -2.59 33.35 -25.76
CA PRO A 81 -2.13 33.62 -27.12
C PRO A 81 -2.10 35.15 -27.35
N PRO A 82 -1.06 35.69 -28.02
CA PRO A 82 -0.98 37.13 -28.27
C PRO A 82 -2.20 37.57 -29.08
N CYS A 83 -2.84 38.66 -28.66
CA CYS A 83 -3.98 39.23 -29.37
C CYS A 83 -3.61 39.50 -30.84
N PRO A 84 -4.40 39.03 -31.82
CA PRO A 84 -4.19 39.42 -33.20
C PRO A 84 -4.44 40.93 -33.34
N SER A 85 -3.47 41.63 -33.93
CA SER A 85 -3.53 43.07 -34.24
C SER A 85 -4.48 43.38 -35.39
#